data_AF-T0KW98-F1
#
_entry.id   AF-T0KW98-F1
#
_cell.length_a   1.000
_cell.length_b   1.000
_cell.length_c   1.000
_cell.angle_alpha   90.00
_cell.angle_beta   90.00
_cell.angle_gamma   90.00
#
_symmetry.space_group_name_H-M   'P 1'
#
loop_
_entity.id
_entity.type
_entity.pdbx_description
1 polymer ?
#
loop_
_entity_poly.entity_id
_entity_poly.type
_entity_poly.pdbx_seq_one_letter_code
_entity_poly.pdbx_strand_id
1 'polypeptide(L)'
;MARGGWTESFSVFVGFTIMPLSGDSFSALVPNRLLPPLKSSPPSASQSSFAIEIEIVVGIDICPHIWPDEAQTPPNLNLQVDDLNGRFTFPSNHFDLVHSQMMAGGIHSNRWRDYLRDIHRVLRPGGWVQTVEIYFNAQSDNGTLTQNHALRRWSRRYLDSMQPYKDPRAPLQMQSWMQSAGFDSVETQMIPLPTCGWSNDPRQHQIGLANRENVRRFLSSLGHYPMTEFRGMTSQEFQVLVAQARSEADNPEFRAYFPMYVCIGRKRR
;
A
#
# COMPACT_ATOMS: atom_id res chain seq x y z
N MET A 1 -33.25 -8.81 25.10
CA MET A 1 -33.70 -7.98 23.95
C MET A 1 -32.77 -6.77 23.92
N ALA A 2 -31.98 -6.42 22.90
CA ALA A 2 -31.61 -6.91 21.56
C ALA A 2 -30.10 -6.55 21.38
N ARG A 3 -29.19 -7.49 21.10
CA ARG A 3 -28.59 -7.89 19.81
C ARG A 3 -28.29 -6.76 18.79
N GLY A 4 -27.03 -6.72 18.36
CA GLY A 4 -26.47 -6.04 17.18
C GLY A 4 -25.06 -5.52 17.50
N GLY A 5 -23.94 -6.16 17.19
CA GLY A 5 -23.62 -7.00 16.03
C GLY A 5 -23.05 -6.12 14.92
N TRP A 6 -21.78 -5.70 15.03
CA TRP A 6 -21.10 -4.98 13.95
C TRP A 6 -20.30 -5.98 13.12
N THR A 7 -20.88 -6.38 11.99
CA THR A 7 -20.23 -7.08 10.87
C THR A 7 -19.90 -6.08 9.77
N GLU A 8 -18.68 -6.21 9.22
CA GLU A 8 -18.26 -5.90 7.84
C GLU A 8 -18.36 -4.42 7.37
N SER A 9 -17.27 -3.79 6.94
CA SER A 9 -16.72 -4.04 5.60
C SER A 9 -15.29 -3.50 5.50
N PHE A 10 -14.34 -4.34 5.08
CA PHE A 10 -13.02 -3.88 4.63
C PHE A 10 -13.15 -3.32 3.22
N SER A 11 -13.05 -2.01 3.08
CA SER A 11 -12.79 -1.34 1.80
C SER A 11 -11.27 -1.29 1.61
N VAL A 12 -10.79 -1.77 0.46
CA VAL A 12 -9.41 -1.56 0.02
C VAL A 12 -9.28 -0.07 -0.28
N PHE A 13 -8.72 0.69 0.67
CA PHE A 13 -8.36 2.09 0.45
C PHE A 13 -7.06 2.12 -0.36
N VAL A 14 -7.14 2.50 -1.63
CA VAL A 14 -5.99 2.98 -2.40
C VAL A 14 -5.87 4.44 -1.99
N GLY A 15 -4.80 4.81 -1.29
CA GLY A 15 -4.75 6.10 -0.61
C GLY A 15 -3.38 6.74 -0.77
N PHE A 16 -3.38 7.95 -1.32
CA PHE A 16 -2.31 8.90 -1.13
C PHE A 16 -2.74 9.87 -0.03
N THR A 17 -1.99 9.89 1.07
CA THR A 17 -2.31 10.69 2.25
C THR A 17 -1.10 11.54 2.61
N ILE A 18 -1.24 12.86 2.60
CA ILE A 18 -0.20 13.79 2.99
C ILE A 18 -0.61 14.51 4.29
N MET A 19 0.32 14.72 5.23
CA MET A 19 0.02 15.30 6.55
C MET A 19 0.99 16.44 6.92
N PRO A 20 0.50 17.66 7.20
CA PRO A 20 1.16 18.64 8.09
C PRO A 20 0.97 18.32 9.58
N LEU A 21 1.96 18.62 10.43
CA LEU A 21 1.95 18.31 11.88
C LEU A 21 2.00 19.55 12.80
N SER A 22 1.16 19.59 13.85
CA SER A 22 1.35 20.38 15.09
C SER A 22 0.51 19.85 16.28
N GLY A 23 1.17 19.30 17.33
CA GLY A 23 0.86 18.95 18.76
C GLY A 23 -0.52 18.57 19.40
N ASP A 24 -0.77 17.25 19.69
CA ASP A 24 -1.82 16.55 20.54
C ASP A 24 -3.06 15.73 19.98
N SER A 25 -2.83 14.55 19.37
CA SER A 25 -3.74 13.35 19.28
C SER A 25 -4.27 12.89 17.90
N PHE A 26 -3.87 11.69 17.46
CA PHE A 26 -4.76 10.63 16.94
C PHE A 26 -4.04 9.27 16.90
N SER A 27 -4.78 8.20 17.18
CA SER A 27 -4.40 6.80 17.04
C SER A 27 -5.47 6.07 16.24
N ALA A 28 -5.15 5.70 14.99
CA ALA A 28 -5.72 4.59 14.21
C ALA A 28 -5.64 4.90 12.71
N LEU A 29 -4.52 4.59 12.05
CA LEU A 29 -4.46 4.31 10.59
C LEU A 29 -3.05 3.94 10.09
N VAL A 30 -2.03 4.04 10.93
CA VAL A 30 -0.69 3.49 10.67
C VAL A 30 -0.50 2.31 11.63
N PRO A 31 -0.10 1.10 11.18
CA PRO A 31 0.37 0.08 12.09
C PRO A 31 1.41 0.73 13.01
N ASN A 32 1.19 0.65 14.34
CA ASN A 32 1.88 1.39 15.42
C ASN A 32 3.43 1.22 15.51
N ARG A 33 4.15 0.96 14.41
CA ARG A 33 5.59 0.67 14.42
C ARG A 33 6.33 0.79 13.08
N LEU A 34 5.93 1.67 12.15
CA LEU A 34 6.66 1.86 10.89
C LEU A 34 7.16 3.29 10.65
N LEU A 35 7.10 4.17 11.65
CA LEU A 35 8.08 5.25 11.76
C LEU A 35 9.06 4.80 12.86
N PRO A 36 10.38 4.91 12.68
CA PRO A 36 11.27 4.74 13.82
C PRO A 36 10.78 5.66 14.94
N PRO A 37 10.74 5.23 16.21
CA PRO A 37 10.58 6.21 17.26
C PRO A 37 11.67 7.25 17.02
N LEU A 38 11.32 8.52 16.86
CA LEU A 38 12.25 9.63 16.76
C LEU A 38 13.08 9.65 18.06
N LYS A 39 14.08 8.78 18.15
CA LYS A 39 14.90 8.57 19.35
C LYS A 39 16.16 9.39 19.19
N SER A 40 16.15 10.53 19.87
CA SER A 40 17.30 10.91 20.69
C SER A 40 16.78 11.61 21.94
N SER A 41 16.35 10.84 22.92
CA SER A 41 16.30 11.30 24.31
C SER A 41 17.24 10.43 25.14
N PRO A 42 18.12 11.03 25.96
CA PRO A 42 19.02 10.29 26.85
C PRO A 42 18.22 9.50 27.90
N PRO A 43 18.80 8.43 28.48
CA PRO A 43 18.08 7.50 29.34
C PRO A 43 17.93 8.07 30.76
N SER A 44 17.08 9.09 30.94
CA SER A 44 16.51 9.49 32.24
C SER A 44 15.44 10.57 32.08
N ALA A 45 14.28 10.23 31.52
CA ALA A 45 13.07 11.02 31.71
C ALA A 45 11.86 10.11 31.52
N SER A 46 10.88 10.28 32.42
CA SER A 46 9.59 9.60 32.49
C SER A 46 8.98 9.28 31.12
N GLN A 47 8.39 8.08 30.99
CA GLN A 47 7.57 7.68 29.86
C GLN A 47 6.31 8.56 29.75
N SER A 48 6.44 9.74 29.16
CA SER A 48 5.31 10.46 28.57
C SER A 48 5.22 10.03 27.11
N SER A 49 4.12 9.39 26.75
CA SER A 49 3.78 9.11 25.35
C SER A 49 3.55 10.45 24.65
N PHE A 50 4.52 10.90 23.85
CA PHE A 50 4.30 12.04 22.95
C PHE A 50 3.34 11.60 21.84
N ALA A 51 2.08 12.05 21.93
CA ALA A 51 1.15 11.96 20.83
C ALA A 51 1.49 13.07 19.82
N ILE A 52 1.66 12.71 18.55
CA ILE A 52 1.79 13.69 17.47
C ILE A 52 0.36 14.15 17.11
N GLU A 53 0.02 15.44 17.15
CA GLU A 53 -1.20 15.91 16.44
C GLU A 53 -0.85 16.04 14.96
N ILE A 54 -1.81 15.62 14.18
CA ILE A 54 -1.87 15.90 12.76
C ILE A 54 -2.88 17.03 12.60
N GLU A 55 -2.38 18.22 12.27
CA GLU A 55 -3.19 19.43 12.18
C GLU A 55 -4.18 19.32 11.01
N ILE A 56 -3.65 18.96 9.85
CA ILE A 56 -4.42 18.80 8.61
C ILE A 56 -3.92 17.53 7.91
N VAL A 57 -4.81 16.88 7.17
CA VAL A 57 -4.50 15.78 6.26
C VAL A 57 -5.03 16.17 4.89
N VAL A 58 -4.20 16.07 3.86
CA VAL A 58 -4.62 16.20 2.46
C VAL A 58 -4.64 14.81 1.84
N GLY A 59 -5.84 14.32 1.52
CA GLY A 59 -6.01 13.09 0.75
C GLY A 59 -6.18 13.40 -0.73
N ILE A 60 -5.52 12.65 -1.60
CA ILE A 60 -5.62 12.84 -3.05
C ILE A 60 -6.08 11.56 -3.71
N ASP A 61 -7.09 11.66 -4.56
CA ASP A 61 -7.52 10.57 -5.43
C ASP A 61 -8.03 11.13 -6.77
N ILE A 62 -7.89 10.38 -7.86
CA ILE A 62 -8.48 10.74 -9.15
C ILE A 62 -9.99 10.49 -9.18
N CYS A 63 -10.51 9.68 -8.25
CA CYS A 63 -11.90 9.26 -8.14
C CYS A 63 -12.56 9.81 -6.88
N PRO A 64 -13.32 10.90 -6.97
CA PRO A 64 -14.06 11.41 -5.82
C PRO A 64 -15.21 10.50 -5.36
N HIS A 65 -15.63 9.55 -6.20
CA HIS A 65 -16.78 8.68 -5.92
C HIS A 65 -16.54 7.62 -4.85
N ILE A 66 -15.28 7.40 -4.43
CA ILE A 66 -14.92 6.48 -3.35
C ILE A 66 -14.80 7.18 -1.99
N TRP A 67 -15.00 8.49 -1.95
CA TRP A 67 -14.88 9.28 -0.73
C TRP A 67 -16.01 8.95 0.25
N PRO A 68 -15.74 9.00 1.56
CA PRO A 68 -16.78 8.82 2.57
C PRO A 68 -17.80 9.97 2.50
N ASP A 69 -18.99 9.73 3.04
CA ASP A 69 -19.97 10.78 3.22
C ASP A 69 -19.38 11.93 4.05
N GLU A 70 -19.82 13.17 3.79
CA GLU A 70 -19.34 14.36 4.49
C GLU A 70 -19.47 14.23 6.02
N ALA A 71 -20.57 13.64 6.50
CA ALA A 71 -20.80 13.38 7.92
C ALA A 71 -19.80 12.40 8.56
N GLN A 72 -19.10 11.60 7.75
CA GLN A 72 -18.09 10.64 8.18
C GLN A 72 -16.66 11.15 7.92
N THR A 73 -16.52 12.32 7.30
CA THR A 73 -15.23 12.93 6.97
C THR A 73 -14.71 13.71 8.18
N PRO A 74 -13.51 13.39 8.71
CA PRO A 74 -12.93 14.15 9.80
C PRO A 74 -12.71 15.63 9.44
N PRO A 75 -12.89 16.58 10.37
CA PRO A 75 -12.79 18.01 10.08
C PRO A 75 -11.38 18.45 9.66
N ASN A 76 -10.35 17.66 10.00
CA ASN A 76 -8.97 17.89 9.59
C ASN A 76 -8.58 17.18 8.29
N LEU A 77 -9.51 16.49 7.61
CA LEU A 77 -9.26 15.82 6.33
C LEU A 77 -9.78 16.66 5.16
N ASN A 78 -8.88 17.10 4.29
CA ASN A 78 -9.17 17.77 3.04
C ASN A 78 -8.93 16.79 1.87
N LEU A 79 -10.01 16.36 1.23
CA LEU A 79 -9.95 15.48 0.05
C LEU A 79 -9.92 16.30 -1.23
N GLN A 80 -8.96 16.02 -2.09
CA GLN A 80 -8.74 16.73 -3.35
C GLN A 80 -8.71 15.76 -4.52
N VAL A 81 -9.32 16.16 -5.63
CA VAL A 81 -9.21 15.43 -6.89
C VAL A 81 -7.97 15.92 -7.63
N ASP A 82 -6.99 15.04 -7.83
CA ASP A 82 -5.80 15.33 -8.63
C ASP A 82 -5.25 14.05 -9.28
N ASP A 83 -4.59 14.19 -10.43
CA ASP A 83 -3.90 13.10 -11.12
C ASP A 83 -2.41 13.14 -10.79
N LEU A 84 -1.96 12.17 -9.99
CA LEU A 84 -0.57 12.03 -9.58
C LEU A 84 0.39 11.65 -10.72
N ASN A 85 -0.13 11.41 -11.94
CA ASN A 85 0.69 11.33 -13.14
C ASN A 85 1.09 12.71 -13.68
N GLY A 86 0.41 13.78 -13.28
CA GLY A 86 0.83 15.16 -13.46
C GLY A 86 1.81 15.63 -12.37
N ARG A 87 2.46 16.77 -12.57
CA ARG A 87 3.33 17.39 -11.55
C ARG A 87 2.48 17.84 -10.37
N PHE A 88 2.94 17.59 -9.14
CA PHE A 88 2.21 18.00 -7.94
C PHE A 88 1.99 19.52 -7.90
N THR A 89 0.76 19.93 -7.61
CA THR A 89 0.32 21.33 -7.55
C THR A 89 0.69 22.03 -6.22
N PHE A 90 1.18 21.28 -5.23
CA PHE A 90 1.55 21.82 -3.92
C PHE A 90 2.85 22.65 -3.94
N PRO A 91 2.98 23.63 -3.03
CA PRO A 91 4.23 24.35 -2.80
C PRO A 91 5.37 23.42 -2.39
N SER A 92 6.61 23.85 -2.68
CA SER A 92 7.80 23.19 -2.14
C SER A 92 7.89 23.37 -0.63
N ASN A 93 8.47 22.39 0.08
CA ASN A 93 8.68 22.46 1.53
C ASN A 93 7.41 22.76 2.33
N HIS A 94 6.29 22.15 1.95
CA HIS A 94 5.00 22.39 2.57
C HIS A 94 4.63 21.35 3.63
N PHE A 95 4.95 20.08 3.39
CA PHE A 95 4.47 18.97 4.21
C PHE A 95 5.56 18.36 5.11
N ASP A 96 5.16 17.85 6.26
CA ASP A 96 6.07 17.17 7.20
C ASP A 96 6.15 15.66 6.92
N LEU A 97 5.05 15.07 6.43
CA LEU A 97 4.95 13.65 6.10
C LEU A 97 4.17 13.44 4.80
N VAL A 98 4.67 12.56 3.93
CA VAL A 98 3.93 12.00 2.79
C VAL A 98 3.79 10.49 2.95
N HIS A 99 2.56 9.98 2.88
CA HIS A 99 2.26 8.55 2.82
C HIS A 99 1.67 8.21 1.45
N SER A 100 2.27 7.24 0.78
CA SER A 100 1.87 6.77 -0.55
C SER A 100 1.63 5.28 -0.51
N GLN A 101 0.45 4.81 -0.91
CA GLN A 101 0.10 3.41 -0.76
C GLN A 101 -0.71 2.88 -1.95
N MET A 102 -0.28 1.71 -2.46
CA MET A 102 -0.88 0.98 -3.59
C MET A 102 -0.97 1.80 -4.89
N MET A 103 0.04 2.62 -5.16
CA MET A 103 0.11 3.50 -6.31
C MET A 103 0.59 2.79 -7.59
N ALA A 104 1.12 1.57 -7.52
CA ALA A 104 1.66 0.87 -8.69
C ALA A 104 0.66 0.54 -9.82
N GLY A 105 -0.63 0.47 -9.50
CA GLY A 105 -1.68 0.40 -10.52
C GLY A 105 -2.00 1.76 -11.18
N GLY A 106 -1.77 2.87 -10.45
CA GLY A 106 -2.16 4.22 -10.85
C GLY A 106 -1.06 5.03 -11.55
N ILE A 107 0.20 4.87 -11.14
CA ILE A 107 1.33 5.65 -11.68
C ILE A 107 1.89 4.99 -12.96
N HIS A 108 2.05 5.79 -14.02
CA HIS A 108 2.68 5.34 -15.27
C HIS A 108 4.11 4.85 -15.05
N SER A 109 4.51 3.82 -15.80
CA SER A 109 5.83 3.20 -15.69
C SER A 109 6.99 4.21 -15.83
N ASN A 110 6.83 5.23 -16.68
CA ASN A 110 7.82 6.28 -16.91
C ASN A 110 7.78 7.45 -15.89
N ARG A 111 6.80 7.50 -14.98
CA ARG A 111 6.54 8.65 -14.10
C ARG A 111 7.13 8.50 -12.70
N TRP A 112 7.42 7.28 -12.25
CA TRP A 112 7.84 6.97 -10.89
C TRP A 112 8.99 7.81 -10.34
N ARG A 113 10.03 8.03 -11.16
CA ARG A 113 11.20 8.82 -10.75
C ARG A 113 10.82 10.27 -10.46
N ASP A 114 10.03 10.87 -11.33
CA ASP A 114 9.56 12.23 -11.14
C ASP A 114 8.52 12.30 -10.01
N TYR A 115 7.78 11.21 -9.74
CA TYR A 115 6.74 11.17 -8.71
C TYR A 115 7.38 11.29 -7.34
N LEU A 116 8.47 10.53 -7.14
CA LEU A 116 9.31 10.62 -5.95
C LEU A 116 10.06 11.96 -5.84
N ARG A 117 10.45 12.58 -6.97
CA ARG A 117 11.01 13.95 -6.95
C ARG A 117 9.99 14.99 -6.52
N ASP A 118 8.73 14.85 -6.94
CA ASP A 118 7.66 15.73 -6.49
C ASP A 118 7.40 15.57 -4.99
N ILE A 119 7.30 14.33 -4.49
CA ILE A 119 7.23 14.04 -3.05
C ILE A 119 8.39 14.70 -2.31
N HIS A 120 9.63 14.52 -2.78
CA HIS A 120 10.81 15.14 -2.18
C HIS A 120 10.72 16.67 -2.18
N ARG A 121 10.23 17.28 -3.26
CA ARG A 121 10.08 18.72 -3.38
C ARG A 121 9.07 19.28 -2.38
N VAL A 122 7.91 18.64 -2.24
CA VAL A 122 6.82 19.14 -1.38
C VAL A 122 7.08 18.88 0.10
N LEU A 123 7.95 17.93 0.45
CA LEU A 123 8.39 17.73 1.83
C LEU A 123 9.28 18.87 2.33
N ARG A 124 9.10 19.26 3.59
CA ARG A 124 10.00 20.17 4.31
C ARG A 124 11.35 19.51 4.58
N PRO A 125 12.44 20.28 4.71
CA PRO A 125 13.69 19.77 5.24
C PRO A 125 13.46 19.06 6.59
N GLY A 126 13.94 17.82 6.72
CA GLY A 126 13.71 16.97 7.87
C GLY A 126 12.41 16.15 7.85
N GLY A 127 11.52 16.35 6.87
CA GLY A 127 10.27 15.61 6.68
C GLY A 127 10.46 14.20 6.12
N TRP A 128 9.41 13.39 6.20
CA TRP A 128 9.45 11.95 5.92
C TRP A 128 8.52 11.53 4.78
N VAL A 129 8.89 10.47 4.09
CA VAL A 129 8.01 9.74 3.18
C VAL A 129 7.94 8.28 3.59
N GLN A 130 6.75 7.70 3.52
CA GLN A 130 6.53 6.25 3.53
C GLN A 130 5.80 5.85 2.25
N THR A 131 6.30 4.82 1.58
CA THR A 131 5.62 4.17 0.45
C THR A 131 5.29 2.73 0.80
N VAL A 132 4.08 2.26 0.52
CA VAL A 132 3.63 0.88 0.77
C VAL A 132 3.08 0.28 -0.52
N GLU A 133 3.80 -0.67 -1.10
CA GLU A 133 3.43 -1.28 -2.39
C GLU A 133 3.45 -2.80 -2.32
N ILE A 134 2.46 -3.45 -2.93
CA ILE A 134 2.44 -4.92 -3.07
C ILE A 134 3.07 -5.32 -4.39
N TYR A 135 4.04 -6.22 -4.33
CA TYR A 135 4.47 -6.96 -5.49
C TYR A 135 3.56 -8.18 -5.66
N PHE A 136 2.64 -8.13 -6.64
CA PHE A 136 1.64 -9.18 -6.93
C PHE A 136 2.24 -10.45 -7.56
N ASN A 137 3.36 -10.90 -7.03
CA ASN A 137 4.08 -12.11 -7.40
C ASN A 137 3.99 -13.10 -6.25
N ALA A 138 2.91 -13.89 -6.20
CA ALA A 138 2.63 -14.81 -5.09
C ALA A 138 3.82 -15.73 -4.79
N GLN A 139 4.24 -15.81 -3.54
CA GLN A 139 5.31 -16.67 -3.05
C GLN A 139 4.75 -17.69 -2.06
N SER A 140 5.59 -18.63 -1.63
CA SER A 140 5.24 -19.65 -0.64
C SER A 140 6.38 -19.81 0.34
N ASP A 141 6.06 -19.80 1.64
CA ASP A 141 7.05 -19.92 2.72
C ASP A 141 7.71 -21.32 2.76
N ASN A 142 6.99 -22.36 2.33
CA ASN A 142 7.49 -23.73 2.26
C ASN A 142 7.84 -24.19 0.83
N GLY A 143 7.79 -23.30 -0.17
CA GLY A 143 8.17 -23.58 -1.55
C GLY A 143 7.22 -24.51 -2.33
N THR A 144 6.06 -24.84 -1.78
CA THR A 144 5.10 -25.78 -2.41
C THR A 144 4.31 -25.14 -3.54
N LEU A 145 4.19 -23.80 -3.57
CA LEU A 145 3.56 -23.06 -4.65
C LEU A 145 4.50 -22.91 -5.86
N THR A 146 4.40 -23.84 -6.80
CA THR A 146 5.20 -23.86 -8.06
C THR A 146 4.59 -23.05 -9.19
N GLN A 147 5.36 -22.80 -10.27
CA GLN A 147 4.89 -22.06 -11.46
C GLN A 147 3.69 -22.70 -12.19
N ASN A 148 3.42 -23.98 -11.94
CA ASN A 148 2.28 -24.69 -12.55
C ASN A 148 0.95 -24.35 -11.87
N HIS A 149 0.98 -23.83 -10.64
CA HIS A 149 -0.22 -23.46 -9.88
C HIS A 149 -0.90 -22.21 -10.44
N ALA A 150 -2.22 -22.19 -10.42
CA ALA A 150 -3.05 -21.11 -10.94
C ALA A 150 -2.73 -19.73 -10.34
N LEU A 151 -2.43 -19.64 -9.04
CA LEU A 151 -2.07 -18.41 -8.34
C LEU A 151 -0.74 -17.82 -8.86
N ARG A 152 0.24 -18.68 -9.16
CA ARG A 152 1.49 -18.27 -9.81
C ARG A 152 1.28 -17.88 -11.26
N ARG A 153 0.45 -18.62 -12.00
CA ARG A 153 0.07 -18.26 -13.38
C ARG A 153 -0.67 -16.93 -13.44
N TRP A 154 -1.59 -16.67 -12.50
CA TRP A 154 -2.30 -15.40 -12.37
C TRP A 154 -1.31 -14.26 -12.13
N SER A 155 -0.38 -14.43 -11.17
CA SER A 155 0.65 -13.45 -10.87
C SER A 155 1.47 -13.10 -12.13
N ARG A 156 2.02 -14.10 -12.83
CA ARG A 156 2.79 -13.87 -14.06
C ARG A 156 1.96 -13.14 -15.12
N ARG A 157 0.74 -13.60 -15.40
CA ARG A 157 -0.12 -12.96 -16.40
C ARG A 157 -0.44 -11.52 -16.05
N TYR A 158 -0.67 -11.23 -14.76
CA TYR A 158 -0.93 -9.87 -14.29
C TYR A 158 0.29 -8.98 -14.52
N LEU A 159 1.47 -9.40 -14.05
CA LEU A 159 2.72 -8.65 -14.24
C LEU A 159 3.02 -8.39 -15.71
N ASP A 160 2.83 -9.40 -16.56
CA ASP A 160 3.07 -9.30 -18.01
C ASP A 160 2.02 -8.40 -18.68
N SER A 161 0.77 -8.41 -18.23
CA SER A 161 -0.31 -7.59 -18.80
C SER A 161 -0.17 -6.10 -18.45
N MET A 162 0.36 -5.76 -17.27
CA MET A 162 0.53 -4.38 -16.84
C MET A 162 1.65 -3.66 -17.60
N GLN A 163 2.64 -4.39 -18.10
CA GLN A 163 3.72 -3.82 -18.92
C GLN A 163 3.28 -3.62 -20.39
N PRO A 164 3.68 -2.51 -21.05
CA PRO A 164 4.62 -1.48 -20.58
C PRO A 164 3.95 -0.28 -19.86
N TYR A 165 2.63 -0.29 -19.68
CA TYR A 165 1.86 0.89 -19.23
C TYR A 165 2.13 1.28 -17.77
N LYS A 166 2.21 0.29 -16.90
CA LYS A 166 2.50 0.43 -15.47
C LYS A 166 3.72 -0.42 -15.11
N ASP A 167 4.36 -0.10 -13.99
CA ASP A 167 5.47 -0.91 -13.47
C ASP A 167 5.04 -1.72 -12.25
N PRO A 168 4.59 -2.97 -12.41
CA PRO A 168 4.18 -3.80 -11.29
C PRO A 168 5.37 -4.30 -10.45
N ARG A 169 6.61 -3.99 -10.86
CA ARG A 169 7.85 -4.26 -10.12
C ARG A 169 8.39 -3.00 -9.42
N ALA A 170 7.66 -1.88 -9.47
CA ALA A 170 7.97 -0.67 -8.72
C ALA A 170 8.35 -0.89 -7.24
N PRO A 171 7.65 -1.75 -6.46
CA PRO A 171 8.06 -2.04 -5.08
C PRO A 171 9.53 -2.48 -4.94
N LEU A 172 10.10 -3.19 -5.93
CA LEU A 172 11.48 -3.68 -5.92
C LEU A 172 12.52 -2.58 -6.20
N GLN A 173 12.09 -1.49 -6.84
CA GLN A 173 12.96 -0.40 -7.27
C GLN A 173 12.90 0.81 -6.33
N MET A 174 11.90 0.84 -5.44
CA MET A 174 11.53 2.00 -4.64
C MET A 174 12.70 2.62 -3.87
N GLN A 175 13.52 1.78 -3.21
CA GLN A 175 14.70 2.25 -2.48
C GLN A 175 15.65 3.06 -3.37
N SER A 176 16.00 2.49 -4.54
CA SER A 176 16.93 3.12 -5.48
C SER A 176 16.37 4.41 -6.07
N TRP A 177 15.06 4.45 -6.36
CA TRP A 177 14.41 5.63 -6.90
C TRP A 177 14.28 6.74 -5.85
N MET A 178 14.00 6.39 -4.60
CA MET A 178 13.98 7.35 -3.49
C MET A 178 15.36 7.95 -3.24
N GLN A 179 16.41 7.14 -3.22
CA GLN A 179 17.80 7.63 -3.13
C GLN A 179 18.12 8.57 -4.31
N SER A 180 17.74 8.19 -5.53
CA SER A 180 17.94 9.01 -6.73
C SER A 180 17.14 10.33 -6.71
N ALA A 181 16.04 10.39 -5.96
CA ALA A 181 15.22 11.59 -5.79
C ALA A 181 15.77 12.55 -4.72
N GLY A 182 16.78 12.13 -3.94
CA GLY A 182 17.44 12.96 -2.93
C GLY A 182 17.08 12.62 -1.47
N PHE A 183 16.31 11.55 -1.22
CA PHE A 183 16.05 11.09 0.13
C PHE A 183 17.31 10.48 0.76
N ASP A 184 17.57 10.81 2.02
CA ASP A 184 18.57 10.14 2.85
C ASP A 184 17.90 9.08 3.75
N SER A 185 18.74 8.25 4.38
CA SER A 185 18.31 7.24 5.36
C SER A 185 17.22 6.30 4.82
N VAL A 186 17.33 5.91 3.55
CA VAL A 186 16.30 5.12 2.87
C VAL A 186 16.36 3.66 3.30
N GLU A 187 15.32 3.21 3.98
CA GLU A 187 15.15 1.83 4.44
C GLU A 187 13.98 1.16 3.72
N THR A 188 14.12 -0.12 3.41
CA THR A 188 13.06 -0.92 2.81
C THR A 188 12.90 -2.22 3.56
N GLN A 189 11.67 -2.53 3.94
CA GLN A 189 11.30 -3.78 4.56
C GLN A 189 10.29 -4.52 3.69
N MET A 190 10.58 -5.79 3.39
CA MET A 190 9.59 -6.70 2.82
C MET A 190 8.83 -7.37 3.96
N ILE A 191 7.51 -7.30 3.89
CA ILE A 191 6.58 -7.95 4.81
C ILE A 191 5.80 -8.99 3.99
N PRO A 192 5.85 -10.29 4.35
CA PRO A 192 4.99 -11.27 3.70
C PRO A 192 3.55 -10.98 4.11
N LEU A 193 2.67 -10.74 3.13
CA LEU A 193 1.23 -10.57 3.37
C LEU A 193 0.53 -11.92 3.10
N PRO A 194 0.14 -12.69 4.13
CA PRO A 194 -0.44 -14.02 3.97
C PRO A 194 -1.75 -13.96 3.18
N THR A 195 -1.97 -14.95 2.31
CA THR A 195 -3.23 -15.05 1.54
C THR A 195 -4.38 -15.64 2.36
N CYS A 196 -4.07 -16.42 3.39
CA CYS A 196 -5.02 -16.98 4.35
C CYS A 196 -4.33 -17.19 5.72
N GLY A 197 -5.07 -17.65 6.73
CA GLY A 197 -4.57 -17.87 8.10
C GLY A 197 -3.68 -19.11 8.24
N TRP A 198 -2.55 -19.19 7.52
CA TRP A 198 -1.64 -20.35 7.57
C TRP A 198 -0.47 -20.19 8.54
N SER A 199 -0.17 -18.96 8.98
CA SER A 199 0.96 -18.71 9.89
C SER A 199 0.67 -19.23 11.30
N ASN A 200 1.71 -19.73 11.97
CA ASN A 200 1.69 -20.10 13.38
C ASN A 200 1.88 -18.88 14.30
N ASP A 201 2.40 -17.77 13.79
CA ASP A 201 2.46 -16.51 14.54
C ASP A 201 1.03 -15.95 14.69
N PRO A 202 0.51 -15.73 15.92
CA PRO A 202 -0.88 -15.34 16.13
C PRO A 202 -1.27 -14.06 15.40
N ARG A 203 -0.35 -13.10 15.27
CA ARG A 203 -0.62 -11.83 14.58
C ARG A 203 -0.72 -12.06 13.07
N GLN A 204 0.25 -12.75 12.46
CA GLN A 204 0.23 -13.08 11.03
C GLN A 204 -0.94 -13.98 10.67
N HIS A 205 -1.34 -14.89 11.56
CA HIS A 205 -2.52 -15.72 11.39
C HIS A 205 -3.78 -14.85 11.23
N GLN A 206 -3.98 -13.89 12.15
CA GLN A 206 -5.13 -12.99 12.09
C GLN A 206 -5.11 -12.08 10.87
N ILE A 207 -3.93 -11.58 10.47
CA ILE A 207 -3.77 -10.82 9.22
C ILE A 207 -4.20 -11.68 8.04
N GLY A 208 -3.76 -12.94 7.97
CA GLY A 208 -4.15 -13.86 6.91
C GLY A 208 -5.65 -14.14 6.85
N LEU A 209 -6.29 -14.33 8.01
CA LEU A 209 -7.75 -14.49 8.09
C LEU A 209 -8.49 -13.25 7.57
N ALA A 210 -8.08 -12.06 7.99
CA ALA A 210 -8.69 -10.80 7.55
C ALA A 210 -8.41 -10.49 6.06
N ASN A 211 -7.23 -10.88 5.56
CA ASN A 211 -6.82 -10.59 4.20
C ASN A 211 -7.42 -11.55 3.15
N ARG A 212 -7.90 -12.71 3.57
CA ARG A 212 -8.41 -13.76 2.67
C ARG A 212 -9.42 -13.23 1.65
N GLU A 213 -10.43 -12.49 2.11
CA GLU A 213 -11.46 -11.95 1.22
C GLU A 213 -10.91 -10.83 0.32
N ASN A 214 -9.97 -10.02 0.80
CA ASN A 214 -9.30 -9.02 -0.02
C ASN A 214 -8.53 -9.68 -1.17
N VAL A 215 -7.84 -10.80 -0.91
CA VAL A 215 -7.17 -11.59 -1.96
C VAL A 215 -8.16 -12.09 -2.99
N ARG A 216 -9.27 -12.68 -2.54
CA ARG A 216 -10.30 -13.17 -3.45
C ARG A 216 -10.85 -12.05 -4.34
N ARG A 217 -11.11 -10.87 -3.78
CA ARG A 217 -11.61 -9.70 -4.52
C ARG A 217 -10.58 -9.20 -5.53
N PHE A 218 -9.35 -8.94 -5.11
CA PHE A 218 -8.35 -8.34 -6.01
C PHE A 218 -7.94 -9.26 -7.14
N LEU A 219 -7.92 -10.59 -6.92
CA LEU A 219 -7.61 -11.55 -7.98
C LEU A 219 -8.56 -11.40 -9.18
N SER A 220 -9.82 -11.04 -8.93
CA SER A 220 -10.78 -10.73 -9.97
C SER A 220 -10.67 -9.30 -10.47
N SER A 221 -10.65 -8.32 -9.57
CA SER A 221 -10.77 -6.91 -9.96
C SER A 221 -9.52 -6.36 -10.64
N LEU A 222 -8.32 -6.68 -10.15
CA LEU A 222 -7.07 -6.20 -10.72
C LEU A 222 -6.72 -6.92 -12.02
N GLY A 223 -7.04 -8.21 -12.12
CA GLY A 223 -6.62 -9.04 -13.23
C GLY A 223 -7.47 -8.91 -14.49
N HIS A 224 -8.78 -8.62 -14.36
CA HIS A 224 -9.72 -8.78 -15.47
C HIS A 224 -9.34 -7.89 -16.66
N TYR A 225 -9.43 -6.58 -16.50
CA TYR A 225 -9.16 -5.62 -17.57
C TYR A 225 -7.79 -5.81 -18.23
N PRO A 226 -6.65 -5.85 -17.49
CA PRO A 226 -5.36 -5.95 -18.16
C PRO A 226 -5.15 -7.31 -18.85
N MET A 227 -5.68 -8.42 -18.32
CA MET A 227 -5.55 -9.72 -18.98
C MET A 227 -6.46 -9.88 -20.20
N THR A 228 -7.69 -9.35 -20.16
CA THR A 228 -8.62 -9.44 -21.30
C THR A 228 -8.26 -8.43 -22.38
N GLU A 229 -8.12 -7.16 -22.03
CA GLU A 229 -7.96 -6.08 -23.02
C GLU A 229 -6.52 -5.98 -23.56
N PHE A 230 -5.51 -6.12 -22.70
CA PHE A 230 -4.11 -5.95 -23.15
C PHE A 230 -3.46 -7.25 -23.65
N ARG A 231 -4.05 -8.40 -23.34
CA ARG A 231 -3.48 -9.73 -23.67
C ARG A 231 -4.46 -10.67 -24.35
N GLY A 232 -5.71 -10.25 -24.59
CA GLY A 232 -6.68 -11.02 -25.38
C GLY A 232 -7.18 -12.30 -24.70
N MET A 233 -7.01 -12.45 -23.39
CA MET A 233 -7.61 -13.57 -22.66
C MET A 233 -9.13 -13.45 -22.72
N THR A 234 -9.84 -14.56 -22.96
CA THR A 234 -11.30 -14.52 -22.89
C THR A 234 -11.78 -14.38 -21.44
N SER A 235 -12.92 -13.72 -21.21
CA SER A 235 -13.48 -13.62 -19.86
C SER A 235 -13.73 -15.01 -19.24
N GLN A 236 -14.08 -16.02 -20.03
CA GLN A 236 -14.26 -17.38 -19.54
C GLN A 236 -12.96 -17.99 -19.01
N GLU A 237 -11.86 -17.90 -19.77
CA GLU A 237 -10.54 -18.36 -19.32
C GLU A 237 -10.08 -17.60 -18.06
N PHE A 238 -10.35 -16.30 -18.00
CA PHE A 238 -10.04 -15.48 -16.82
C PHE A 238 -10.79 -15.97 -15.57
N GLN A 239 -12.10 -16.21 -15.67
CA GLN A 239 -12.89 -16.69 -14.54
C GLN A 239 -12.42 -18.07 -14.06
N VAL A 240 -12.06 -18.98 -14.97
CA VAL A 240 -11.48 -20.29 -14.62
C VAL A 240 -10.15 -20.12 -13.88
N LEU A 241 -9.27 -19.26 -14.38
CA LEU A 241 -7.98 -18.98 -13.75
C LEU A 241 -8.17 -18.40 -12.34
N VAL A 242 -9.07 -17.43 -12.17
CA VAL A 242 -9.36 -16.80 -10.87
C VAL A 242 -9.98 -17.80 -9.90
N ALA A 243 -10.90 -18.66 -10.33
CA ALA A 243 -11.51 -19.68 -9.47
C ALA A 243 -10.44 -20.64 -8.91
N GLN A 244 -9.54 -21.12 -9.77
CA GLN A 244 -8.42 -21.98 -9.36
C GLN A 244 -7.44 -21.24 -8.45
N ALA A 245 -7.04 -20.01 -8.81
CA ALA A 245 -6.11 -19.20 -8.02
C ALA A 245 -6.66 -18.89 -6.62
N ARG A 246 -7.97 -18.63 -6.48
CA ARG A 246 -8.64 -18.45 -5.19
C ARG A 246 -8.60 -19.72 -4.35
N SER A 247 -8.85 -20.88 -4.96
CA SER A 247 -8.76 -22.17 -4.25
C SER A 247 -7.36 -22.44 -3.71
N GLU A 248 -6.33 -22.09 -4.48
CA GLU A 248 -4.93 -22.24 -4.06
C GLU A 248 -4.53 -21.20 -3.00
N ALA A 249 -4.97 -19.94 -3.15
CA ALA A 249 -4.71 -18.87 -2.17
C ALA A 249 -5.36 -19.15 -0.80
N ASP A 250 -6.50 -19.84 -0.79
CA ASP A 250 -7.24 -20.22 0.41
C ASP A 250 -6.65 -21.47 1.10
N ASN A 251 -5.80 -22.24 0.42
CA ASN A 251 -5.25 -23.48 0.95
C ASN A 251 -4.00 -23.20 1.83
N PRO A 252 -4.07 -23.46 3.16
CA PRO A 252 -2.98 -23.14 4.08
C PRO A 252 -1.72 -23.98 3.84
N GLU A 253 -1.83 -25.16 3.20
CA GLU A 253 -0.68 -26.01 2.87
C GLU A 253 0.32 -25.31 1.94
N PHE A 254 -0.16 -24.39 1.09
CA PHE A 254 0.72 -23.61 0.22
C PHE A 254 1.52 -22.54 0.95
N ARG A 255 1.12 -22.15 2.17
CA ARG A 255 1.71 -21.04 2.93
C ARG A 255 1.97 -19.81 2.06
N ALA A 256 0.97 -19.47 1.24
CA ALA A 256 1.12 -18.49 0.18
C ALA A 256 1.05 -17.05 0.72
N TYR A 257 1.85 -16.16 0.15
CA TYR A 257 1.85 -14.73 0.49
C TYR A 257 2.16 -13.87 -0.73
N PHE A 258 1.79 -12.59 -0.66
CA PHE A 258 2.28 -11.56 -1.57
C PHE A 258 3.33 -10.70 -0.85
N PRO A 259 4.53 -10.49 -1.43
CA PRO A 259 5.49 -9.55 -0.84
C PRO A 259 4.95 -8.13 -0.84
N MET A 260 4.84 -7.51 0.34
CA MET A 260 4.52 -6.09 0.51
C MET A 260 5.78 -5.35 0.93
N TYR A 261 6.14 -4.29 0.22
CA TYR A 261 7.32 -3.49 0.51
C TYR A 261 6.90 -2.18 1.17
N VAL A 262 7.46 -1.93 2.34
CA VAL A 262 7.39 -0.65 3.03
C VAL A 262 8.75 0.02 2.85
N CYS A 263 8.79 1.16 2.17
CA CYS A 263 9.99 1.96 2.01
C CYS A 263 9.82 3.31 2.69
N ILE A 264 10.80 3.71 3.48
CA ILE A 264 10.79 4.95 4.24
C ILE A 264 12.04 5.75 3.85
N GLY A 265 11.90 7.06 3.75
CA GLY A 265 13.01 7.95 3.48
C GLY A 265 12.78 9.31 4.11
N ARG A 266 13.87 10.06 4.29
CA ARG A 266 13.83 11.38 4.89
C ARG A 266 14.45 12.41 3.96
N LYS A 267 13.85 13.60 3.92
CA LYS A 267 14.47 14.75 3.28
C LYS A 267 15.49 15.36 4.23
N ARG A 268 16.72 15.59 3.76
CA ARG A 268 17.78 16.19 4.57
C ARG A 268 17.35 17.57 5.12
N ARG A 269 17.76 17.87 6.35
CA ARG A 269 17.58 19.19 7.00
C ARG A 269 18.41 20.28 6.31
#